data_AF-A0A2N3HRN7-F1
#
_entry.id   AF-A0A2N3HRN7-F1
#
_cell.length_a   1.000
_cell.length_b   1.000
_cell.length_c   1.000
_cell.angle_alpha   90.00
_cell.angle_beta   90.00
_cell.angle_gamma   90.00
#
_symmetry.space_group_name_H-M   'P 1'
#
loop_
_entity.id
_entity.type
_entity.pdbx_description
1 polymer ?
#
loop_
_entity_poly.entity_id
_entity_poly.type
_entity_poly.pdbx_seq_one_letter_code
_entity_poly.pdbx_strand_id
1 'polypeptide(L)'
;MKKKKKIHKDKKGREFIKESYFVGGKMKFRRIYVIDDIPADEFYEKNATDLDFYMNGDYHLMSSENESNNHDTLQNDIESEPYDNENLKDLPF
;
A
#
# COMPACT_ATOMS: atom_id res chain seq x y z
N MET A 1 9.16 -32.70 -17.06
CA MET A 1 9.80 -31.37 -17.13
C MET A 1 8.75 -30.29 -16.92
N LYS A 2 8.87 -29.44 -15.89
CA LYS A 2 8.01 -28.26 -15.74
C LYS A 2 8.33 -27.32 -16.90
N LYS A 3 7.35 -26.99 -17.75
CA LYS A 3 7.54 -25.99 -18.82
C LYS A 3 7.79 -24.64 -18.17
N LYS A 4 8.92 -23.98 -18.49
CA LYS A 4 9.17 -22.60 -18.05
C LYS A 4 8.05 -21.71 -18.60
N LYS A 5 7.40 -20.94 -17.73
CA LYS A 5 6.41 -19.94 -18.16
C LYS A 5 7.14 -18.84 -18.91
N LYS A 6 6.55 -18.35 -20.00
CA LYS A 6 7.13 -17.25 -20.78
C LYS A 6 6.83 -15.92 -20.10
N ILE A 7 7.87 -15.19 -19.74
CA ILE A 7 7.79 -13.83 -19.21
C ILE A 7 7.65 -12.86 -20.38
N HIS A 8 6.74 -11.90 -20.24
CA HIS A 8 6.51 -10.82 -21.18
C HIS A 8 6.85 -9.49 -20.50
N LYS A 9 7.16 -8.46 -21.30
CA LYS A 9 7.43 -7.11 -20.80
C LYS A 9 6.38 -6.15 -21.33
N ASP A 10 5.87 -5.27 -20.47
CA ASP A 10 4.97 -4.20 -20.90
C ASP A 10 5.78 -2.98 -21.40
N LYS A 11 5.10 -1.99 -21.98
CA LYS A 11 5.71 -0.74 -22.48
C LYS A 11 6.48 0.04 -21.40
N LYS A 12 6.12 -0.16 -20.13
CA LYS A 12 6.79 0.43 -18.96
C LYS A 12 7.97 -0.41 -18.44
N GLY A 13 8.35 -1.49 -19.13
CA GLY A 13 9.45 -2.39 -18.73
C GLY A 13 9.08 -3.43 -17.67
N ARG A 14 7.86 -3.40 -17.12
CA ARG A 14 7.41 -4.36 -16.09
C ARG A 14 7.24 -5.76 -16.67
N GLU A 15 7.72 -6.75 -15.94
CA GLU A 15 7.63 -8.17 -16.30
C GLU A 15 6.29 -8.76 -15.86
N PHE A 16 5.69 -9.59 -16.73
CA PHE A 16 4.43 -10.25 -16.43
C PHE A 16 4.29 -11.61 -17.12
N ILE A 17 3.52 -12.48 -16.48
CA ILE A 17 3.08 -13.76 -17.03
C ILE A 17 1.63 -13.60 -17.49
N LYS A 18 1.33 -14.08 -18.70
CA LYS A 18 -0.04 -14.12 -19.23
C LYS A 18 -0.69 -15.43 -18.78
N GLU A 19 -1.68 -15.33 -17.89
CA GLU A 19 -2.41 -16.48 -17.38
C GLU A 19 -3.82 -16.54 -17.99
N SER A 20 -4.19 -17.69 -18.54
CA SER A 20 -5.54 -17.95 -19.05
C SER A 20 -6.45 -18.44 -17.93
N TYR A 21 -7.66 -17.93 -17.88
CA TYR A 21 -8.70 -18.39 -16.96
C TYR A 21 -10.05 -18.47 -17.68
N PHE A 22 -10.98 -19.26 -17.16
CA PHE A 22 -12.31 -19.43 -17.75
C PHE A 22 -13.35 -18.65 -16.94
N VAL A 23 -14.19 -17.88 -17.63
CA VAL A 23 -15.36 -17.22 -17.05
C VAL A 23 -16.56 -17.45 -17.96
N GLY A 24 -17.59 -18.14 -17.46
CA GLY A 24 -18.81 -18.41 -18.23
C GLY A 24 -18.55 -19.13 -19.55
N GLY A 25 -17.64 -20.10 -19.56
CA GLY A 25 -17.27 -20.87 -20.76
C GLY A 25 -16.41 -20.10 -21.79
N LYS A 26 -16.09 -18.82 -21.55
CA LYS A 26 -15.17 -18.05 -22.38
C LYS A 26 -13.79 -18.03 -21.75
N MET A 27 -12.78 -18.28 -22.58
CA MET A 27 -11.37 -18.13 -22.17
C MET A 27 -11.03 -16.63 -22.11
N LYS A 28 -10.47 -16.22 -20.97
CA LYS A 28 -9.98 -14.87 -20.69
C LYS A 28 -8.51 -14.95 -20.31
N PHE A 29 -7.83 -13.80 -20.31
CA PHE A 29 -6.43 -13.71 -19.92
C PHE A 29 -6.24 -12.57 -18.93
N ARG A 30 -5.51 -12.85 -17.85
CA ARG A 30 -5.03 -11.84 -16.91
C ARG A 30 -3.52 -11.72 -17.00
N ARG A 31 -3.01 -10.53 -16.70
CA ARG A 31 -1.57 -10.27 -16.57
C ARG A 31 -1.24 -10.39 -15.09
N ILE A 32 -0.33 -11.29 -14.74
CA ILE A 32 0.22 -11.40 -13.39
C ILE A 32 1.61 -10.80 -13.46
N TYR A 33 1.81 -9.66 -12.82
CA TYR A 33 3.12 -9.03 -12.77
C TYR A 33 4.06 -9.87 -11.90
N VAL A 34 5.32 -9.95 -12.30
CA VAL A 34 6.36 -10.70 -11.61
C VAL A 34 7.59 -9.83 -11.40
N ILE A 35 8.25 -10.01 -10.27
CA ILE A 35 9.53 -9.41 -9.88
C ILE A 35 10.46 -10.61 -9.63
N ASP A 36 11.53 -10.75 -10.40
CA ASP A 36 12.47 -11.87 -10.31
C ASP A 36 11.80 -13.26 -10.25
N ASP A 37 10.89 -13.53 -11.19
CA ASP A 37 10.07 -14.77 -11.26
C ASP A 37 9.08 -15.00 -10.10
N ILE A 38 9.03 -14.10 -9.10
CA ILE A 38 8.07 -14.14 -7.99
C ILE A 38 6.88 -13.25 -8.35
N PRO A 39 5.62 -13.71 -8.16
CA PRO A 39 4.45 -12.85 -8.33
C PRO A 39 4.57 -11.57 -7.51
N ALA A 40 4.25 -10.43 -8.10
CA ALA A 40 4.37 -9.13 -7.43
C ALA A 40 3.63 -9.12 -6.08
N ASP A 41 2.43 -9.69 -6.05
CA ASP A 41 1.61 -9.77 -4.83
C ASP A 41 2.34 -10.53 -3.71
N GLU A 42 2.94 -11.69 -4.01
CA GLU A 42 3.74 -12.47 -3.04
C GLU A 42 5.03 -11.76 -2.65
N PHE A 43 5.62 -10.99 -3.57
CA PHE A 43 6.81 -10.20 -3.28
C PHE A 43 6.50 -9.08 -2.29
N TYR A 44 5.42 -8.33 -2.53
CA TYR A 44 4.98 -7.26 -1.64
C TYR A 44 4.52 -7.82 -0.29
N GLU A 45 3.78 -8.92 -0.25
CA GLU A 45 3.37 -9.52 1.04
C GLU A 45 4.58 -9.86 1.94
N LYS A 46 5.72 -10.25 1.36
CA LYS A 46 6.93 -10.62 2.11
C LYS A 46 7.90 -9.47 2.38
N ASN A 47 7.90 -8.44 1.53
CA ASN A 47 8.92 -7.37 1.55
C ASN A 47 8.35 -5.97 1.73
N ALA A 48 7.03 -5.80 1.65
CA ALA A 48 6.41 -4.48 1.78
C ALA A 48 6.66 -3.94 3.19
N THR A 49 7.14 -2.70 3.22
CA THR A 49 7.27 -1.91 4.43
C THR A 49 6.07 -0.97 4.54
N ASP A 50 5.83 -0.41 5.73
CA ASP A 50 4.84 0.65 5.94
C ASP A 50 4.99 1.81 4.93
N LEU A 51 6.22 2.13 4.52
CA LEU A 51 6.46 3.12 3.46
C LEU A 51 5.84 2.73 2.12
N ASP A 52 5.88 1.45 1.73
CA ASP A 52 5.28 0.97 0.48
C ASP A 52 3.75 1.10 0.54
N PHE A 53 3.14 0.74 1.67
CA PHE A 53 1.70 0.90 1.89
C PHE A 53 1.30 2.38 1.89
N TYR A 54 2.10 3.27 2.50
CA TYR A 54 1.89 4.71 2.47
C TYR A 54 1.91 5.26 1.04
N MET A 55 2.89 4.85 0.23
CA MET A 55 3.05 5.32 -1.15
C MET A 55 1.94 4.80 -2.08
N ASN A 56 1.35 3.63 -1.78
CA ASN A 56 0.22 3.07 -2.52
C ASN A 56 -1.15 3.54 -2.01
N GLY A 57 -1.19 4.24 -0.86
CA GLY A 57 -2.44 4.68 -0.21
C GLY A 57 -3.18 3.56 0.51
N ASP A 58 -2.52 2.42 0.75
CA ASP A 58 -3.08 1.22 1.37
C ASP A 58 -2.95 1.27 2.90
N TYR A 59 -3.33 2.39 3.52
CA TYR A 59 -3.12 2.65 4.95
C TYR A 59 -3.63 1.54 5.89
N HIS A 60 -4.67 0.82 5.47
CA HIS A 60 -5.23 -0.33 6.20
C HIS A 60 -4.29 -1.52 6.39
N LEU A 61 -3.20 -1.61 5.62
CA LEU A 61 -2.21 -2.68 5.69
C LEU A 61 -0.95 -2.25 6.45
N MET A 62 -0.83 -0.96 6.79
CA MET A 62 0.27 -0.48 7.63
C MET A 62 0.13 -1.09 9.01
N SER A 63 1.26 -1.53 9.56
CA SER A 63 1.27 -2.09 10.91
C SER A 63 0.87 -1.01 11.91
N SER A 64 -0.12 -1.28 12.77
CA SER A 64 -0.39 -0.45 13.94
C SER A 64 0.62 -0.76 15.04
N GLU A 65 1.92 -0.76 14.73
CA GLU A 65 2.98 -1.06 15.71
C GLU A 65 3.20 0.09 16.72
N ASN A 66 2.14 0.87 16.98
CA ASN A 66 2.03 1.86 18.04
C ASN A 66 1.01 1.46 19.14
N GLU A 67 0.38 0.29 19.09
CA GLU A 67 -0.68 -0.09 20.05
C GLU A 67 -0.22 -0.95 21.25
N SER A 68 1.08 -1.05 21.58
CA SER A 68 1.48 -1.63 22.88
C SER A 68 2.77 -1.10 23.50
N ASN A 69 3.01 0.22 23.45
CA ASN A 69 3.68 0.83 24.59
C ASN A 69 2.60 1.24 25.59
N ASN A 70 2.31 0.35 26.54
CA ASN A 70 1.72 0.72 27.82
C ASN A 70 2.67 1.70 28.51
N HIS A 71 2.65 2.97 28.10
CA HIS A 71 2.97 4.06 29.00
C HIS A 71 1.62 4.52 29.54
N ASP A 72 1.31 4.03 30.74
CA ASP A 72 0.18 4.46 31.54
C ASP A 72 0.07 5.99 31.53
N THR A 73 -0.86 6.54 30.76
CA THR A 73 -1.71 7.64 31.22
C THR A 73 -2.99 7.69 30.37
N LEU A 74 -4.06 7.14 30.95
CA LEU A 74 -5.43 7.55 30.66
C LEU A 74 -5.52 9.08 30.75
N GLN A 75 -5.81 9.76 29.64
CA GLN A 75 -7.11 10.43 29.48
C GLN A 75 -7.22 11.06 28.09
N ASN A 76 -8.18 10.52 27.35
CA ASN A 76 -8.85 11.19 26.27
C ASN A 76 -9.41 12.51 26.80
N ASP A 77 -9.17 13.62 26.10
CA ASP A 77 -10.26 14.37 25.49
C ASP A 77 -9.70 15.25 24.38
N ILE A 78 -10.32 15.12 23.22
CA ILE A 78 -10.22 16.06 22.11
C ILE A 78 -10.88 17.34 22.63
N GLU A 79 -10.14 18.21 23.29
CA GLU A 79 -10.53 19.61 23.38
C GLU A 79 -10.24 20.23 22.01
N SER A 80 -11.30 20.39 21.24
CA SER A 80 -11.34 21.33 20.14
C SER A 80 -10.96 22.71 20.67
N GLU A 81 -9.67 23.06 20.58
CA GLU A 81 -9.20 24.41 20.85
C GLU A 81 -10.03 25.40 20.00
N PRO A 82 -10.82 26.29 20.62
CA PRO A 82 -11.33 27.44 19.89
C PRO A 82 -10.11 28.27 19.51
N TYR A 83 -9.92 28.50 18.22
CA TYR A 83 -8.97 29.51 17.75
C TYR A 83 -9.38 30.87 18.32
N ASP A 84 -8.83 31.23 19.48
CA ASP A 84 -8.94 32.56 20.05
C ASP A 84 -8.14 33.52 19.17
N ASN A 85 -8.91 34.27 18.39
CA ASN A 85 -8.47 35.25 17.42
C ASN A 85 -7.96 36.53 18.09
N GLU A 86 -7.02 36.43 19.03
CA GLU A 86 -6.47 37.59 19.76
C GLU A 86 -5.03 37.94 19.36
N ASN A 87 -4.38 37.12 18.53
CA ASN A 87 -2.97 37.31 18.15
C ASN A 87 -2.75 38.04 16.81
N LEU A 88 -3.73 38.84 16.38
CA LEU A 88 -3.68 39.65 15.14
C LEU A 88 -3.44 41.15 15.40
N LYS A 89 -3.06 41.53 16.62
CA LYS A 89 -2.84 42.94 17.02
C LYS A 89 -1.39 43.44 16.91
N ASP A 90 -0.43 42.57 16.63
CA ASP A 90 1.01 42.94 16.64
C ASP A 90 1.70 42.83 15.27
N LEU A 91 0.99 43.13 14.19
CA LEU A 91 1.63 43.36 12.88
C LEU A 91 1.82 44.86 12.66
N PRO A 92 3.05 45.35 12.42
CA PRO A 92 3.30 46.77 12.16
C PRO A 92 2.72 47.17 10.80
N PHE A 93 2.09 48.35 10.76
CA PHE A 93 1.54 48.97 9.55
C PHE A 93 2.63 49.33 8.52
#